data_AF-A0A834X4Z4-F1
#
_entry.id   AF-A0A834X4Z4-F1
#
_cell.length_a   1.000
_cell.length_b   1.000
_cell.length_c   1.000
_cell.angle_alpha   90.00
_cell.angle_beta   90.00
_cell.angle_gamma   90.00
#
_symmetry.space_group_name_H-M   'P 1'
#
loop_
_entity.id
_entity.type
_entity.pdbx_description
1 polymer ?
#
loop_
_entity_poly.entity_id
_entity_poly.type
_entity_poly.pdbx_seq_one_letter_code
_entity_poly.pdbx_strand_id
1 'polypeptide(L)'
;MVGRYHANRMLSFYAPGWCGEIRDVIFSDNGSVTVVYRVTVRGSDGEAHRESTGTVSPSDGPIGDPVAAAEEIAFCKACARFGLGLYLYHED
;
A
#
# COMPACT_ATOMS: atom_id res chain seq x y z
N MET A 1 -6.97 5.80 -10.48
CA MET A 1 -6.47 4.57 -9.83
C MET A 1 -5.15 4.14 -10.50
N VAL A 2 -4.11 4.98 -10.34
CA VAL A 2 -2.86 4.91 -11.13
C VAL A 2 -1.65 4.51 -10.25
N GLY A 3 -1.84 4.38 -8.94
CA GLY A 3 -0.75 4.21 -7.97
C GLY A 3 -0.15 2.80 -7.92
N ARG A 4 -0.99 1.74 -7.91
CA ARG A 4 -0.50 0.38 -7.64
C ARG A 4 0.44 -0.17 -8.72
N TYR A 5 0.05 -0.07 -9.98
CA TYR A 5 0.82 -0.61 -11.10
C TYR A 5 2.17 0.11 -11.27
N HIS A 6 2.17 1.44 -11.16
CA HIS A 6 3.40 2.23 -11.29
C HIS A 6 4.33 2.02 -10.10
N ALA A 7 3.82 2.03 -8.87
CA ALA A 7 4.64 1.76 -7.68
C ALA A 7 5.24 0.34 -7.70
N ASN A 8 4.46 -0.67 -8.12
CA ASN A 8 4.94 -2.05 -8.27
C ASN A 8 6.03 -2.14 -9.35
N ARG A 9 5.85 -1.48 -10.50
CA ARG A 9 6.85 -1.46 -11.57
C ARG A 9 8.14 -0.77 -11.11
N MET A 10 8.05 0.34 -10.37
CA MET A 10 9.21 1.03 -9.81
C MET A 10 9.94 0.17 -8.78
N LEU A 11 9.22 -0.45 -7.84
CA LEU A 11 9.80 -1.37 -6.87
C LEU A 11 10.52 -2.54 -7.54
N SER A 12 9.90 -3.13 -8.56
CA SER A 12 10.49 -4.25 -9.30
C SER A 12 11.75 -3.85 -10.09
N PHE A 13 11.85 -2.58 -10.49
CA PHE A 13 13.03 -2.05 -11.18
C PHE A 13 14.17 -1.67 -10.22
N TYR A 14 13.87 -0.95 -9.15
CA TYR A 14 14.88 -0.42 -8.22
C TYR A 14 15.28 -1.37 -7.10
N ALA A 15 14.39 -2.29 -6.72
CA ALA A 15 14.57 -3.22 -5.61
C ALA A 15 14.20 -4.65 -6.04
N PRO A 16 14.98 -5.29 -6.92
CA PRO A 16 14.73 -6.67 -7.31
C PRO A 16 14.76 -7.57 -6.07
N GLY A 17 13.64 -8.26 -5.80
CA GLY A 17 13.45 -9.07 -4.58
C GLY A 17 12.66 -8.38 -3.46
N TRP A 18 12.06 -7.22 -3.72
CA TRP A 18 11.05 -6.63 -2.82
C TRP A 18 9.86 -7.58 -2.63
N CYS A 19 9.20 -7.48 -1.48
CA CYS A 19 7.99 -8.22 -1.18
C CYS A 19 6.99 -7.31 -0.48
N GLY A 20 5.71 -7.45 -0.83
CA GLY A 20 4.61 -6.81 -0.15
C GLY A 20 3.70 -7.87 0.47
N GLU A 21 3.26 -7.65 1.71
CA GLU A 21 2.39 -8.58 2.41
C GLU A 21 1.36 -7.85 3.28
N ILE A 22 0.16 -8.42 3.34
CA ILE A 22 -0.85 -8.00 4.32
C ILE A 22 -0.43 -8.55 5.68
N ARG A 23 -0.24 -7.65 6.64
CA ARG A 23 0.11 -7.99 8.02
C ARG A 23 -1.12 -8.29 8.85
N ASP A 24 -2.20 -7.54 8.60
CA ASP A 24 -3.44 -7.69 9.34
C ASP A 24 -4.63 -7.11 8.55
N VAL A 25 -5.82 -7.62 8.84
CA VAL A 25 -7.10 -7.11 8.32
C VAL A 25 -8.07 -6.96 9.49
N ILE A 26 -8.44 -5.71 9.76
CA ILE A 26 -9.27 -5.31 10.88
C ILE A 26 -10.65 -4.94 10.36
N PHE A 27 -11.65 -5.72 10.74
CA PHE A 27 -13.06 -5.43 10.49
C PHE A 27 -13.65 -4.68 11.68
N SER A 28 -14.27 -3.54 11.43
CA SER A 28 -14.91 -2.72 12.45
C SER A 28 -16.43 -2.94 12.44
N ASP A 29 -17.07 -2.77 13.60
CA ASP A 29 -18.52 -2.98 13.77
C ASP A 29 -19.39 -2.05 12.92
N ASN A 30 -18.82 -0.92 12.49
CA ASN A 30 -19.44 0.03 11.56
C ASN A 30 -19.36 -0.42 10.08
N GLY A 31 -18.82 -1.61 9.81
CA GLY A 31 -18.61 -2.16 8.47
C GLY A 31 -17.34 -1.67 7.77
N SER A 32 -16.52 -0.83 8.41
CA SER A 32 -15.25 -0.39 7.84
C SER A 32 -14.21 -1.51 7.87
N VAL A 33 -13.39 -1.58 6.83
CA VAL A 33 -12.28 -2.53 6.68
C VAL A 33 -10.98 -1.76 6.69
N THR A 34 -10.08 -2.11 7.60
CA THR A 34 -8.73 -1.57 7.65
C THR A 34 -7.72 -2.66 7.36
N VAL A 35 -6.84 -2.44 6.39
CA VAL A 35 -5.74 -3.34 6.04
C VAL A 35 -4.43 -2.72 6.50
N VAL A 36 -3.61 -3.51 7.19
CA VAL A 36 -2.22 -3.18 7.52
C VAL A 36 -1.33 -3.87 6.50
N TYR A 37 -0.56 -3.09 5.74
CA TYR A 37 0.30 -3.61 4.69
C TYR A 37 1.76 -3.28 4.96
N ARG A 38 2.66 -4.25 4.72
CA ARG A 38 4.11 -4.10 4.82
C ARG A 38 4.74 -4.23 3.44
N VAL A 39 5.58 -3.25 3.09
CA VAL A 39 6.50 -3.35 1.96
C VAL A 39 7.91 -3.54 2.50
N THR A 40 8.59 -4.58 2.05
CA THR A 40 9.98 -4.91 2.40
C THR A 40 10.85 -4.83 1.16
N VAL A 41 11.87 -4.00 1.22
CA VAL A 41 12.91 -3.83 0.21
C VAL A 41 14.19 -4.50 0.70
N ARG A 42 14.79 -5.34 -0.12
CA ARG A 42 16.05 -6.05 0.18
C ARG A 42 17.19 -5.37 -0.56
N GLY A 43 18.18 -4.87 0.16
CA GLY A 43 19.41 -4.31 -0.39
C GLY A 43 20.61 -5.19 -0.06
N SER A 44 21.78 -4.80 -0.56
CA SER A 44 23.07 -5.43 -0.20
C SER A 44 23.37 -5.33 1.30
N ASP A 45 22.91 -4.24 1.92
CA ASP A 45 23.29 -3.86 3.28
C ASP A 45 22.25 -4.33 4.33
N GLY A 46 21.18 -5.01 3.89
CA GLY A 46 20.12 -5.52 4.74
C GLY A 46 18.71 -5.32 4.17
N GLU A 47 17.70 -5.60 4.99
CA GLU A 47 16.28 -5.44 4.64
C GLU A 47 15.70 -4.18 5.31
N ALA A 48 14.99 -3.36 4.52
CA ALA A 48 14.24 -2.23 5.02
C ALA A 48 12.74 -2.46 4.79
N HIS A 49 11.92 -2.30 5.83
CA HIS A 49 10.47 -2.39 5.70
C HIS A 49 9.77 -1.10 6.12
N ARG A 50 8.64 -0.83 5.46
CA ARG A 50 7.70 0.24 5.82
C ARG A 50 6.30 -0.33 5.84
N GLU A 51 5.57 0.01 6.90
CA GLU A 51 4.19 -0.38 7.09
C GLU A 51 3.27 0.82 6.97
N SER A 52 2.07 0.60 6.43
CA SER A 52 1.02 1.59 6.43
C SER A 52 -0.35 0.95 6.43
N THR A 53 -1.37 1.77 6.67
CA THR A 53 -2.76 1.33 6.77
C THR A 53 -3.65 1.99 5.73
N GLY A 54 -4.56 1.20 5.20
CA GLY A 54 -5.64 1.65 4.33
C GLY A 54 -6.95 1.29 4.97
N THR A 55 -7.87 2.24 4.99
CA THR A 55 -9.20 2.05 5.56
C THR A 55 -10.22 2.41 4.51
N VAL A 56 -11.22 1.55 4.34
CA VAL A 56 -12.40 1.83 3.55
C VAL A 56 -13.64 1.63 4.41
N SER A 57 -14.64 2.46 4.16
CA SER A 57 -15.92 2.44 4.84
C SER A 57 -17.03 2.08 3.84
N PRO A 58 -18.12 1.47 4.29
CA PRO A 58 -19.26 1.16 3.41
C PRO A 58 -19.91 2.42 2.83
N SER A 59 -19.66 3.59 3.43
CA SER A 59 -20.06 4.91 2.93
C SER A 59 -19.28 5.38 1.70
N ASP A 60 -18.14 4.77 1.37
CA ASP A 60 -17.27 5.19 0.27
C ASP A 60 -17.80 4.79 -1.13
N GLY A 61 -19.02 4.24 -1.19
CA GLY A 61 -19.71 3.86 -2.42
C GLY A 61 -19.67 2.36 -2.72
N PRO A 62 -20.10 1.94 -3.93
CA PRO A 62 -20.06 0.53 -4.33
C PRO A 62 -18.61 0.06 -4.50
N ILE A 63 -18.03 -0.44 -3.41
CA ILE A 63 -16.73 -1.08 -3.40
C ILE A 63 -16.94 -2.57 -3.68
N GLY A 64 -16.29 -3.09 -4.73
CA GLY A 64 -16.38 -4.51 -5.09
C GLY A 64 -15.82 -5.41 -4.00
N ASP A 65 -14.54 -5.24 -3.68
CA ASP A 65 -13.86 -5.92 -2.57
C ASP A 65 -13.24 -4.87 -1.62
N PRO A 66 -13.80 -4.68 -0.41
CA PRO A 66 -13.29 -3.69 0.53
C PRO A 66 -11.89 -4.00 1.05
N VAL A 67 -11.49 -5.28 1.08
CA VAL A 67 -10.14 -5.66 1.48
C VAL A 67 -9.15 -5.25 0.40
N ALA A 68 -9.43 -5.55 -0.87
CA ALA A 68 -8.56 -5.15 -1.98
C ALA A 68 -8.43 -3.62 -2.11
N ALA A 69 -9.52 -2.88 -1.87
CA ALA A 69 -9.51 -1.42 -1.88
C ALA A 69 -8.66 -0.84 -0.73
N ALA A 70 -8.83 -1.36 0.49
CA ALA A 70 -8.01 -0.98 1.64
C ALA A 70 -6.53 -1.37 1.45
N GLU A 71 -6.26 -2.53 0.85
CA GLU A 71 -4.91 -2.99 0.52
C GLU A 71 -4.22 -2.01 -0.44
N GLU A 72 -4.89 -1.57 -1.51
CA GLU A 72 -4.31 -0.63 -2.46
C GLU A 72 -3.94 0.71 -1.81
N ILE A 73 -4.80 1.23 -0.92
CA ILE A 73 -4.53 2.45 -0.15
C ILE A 73 -3.33 2.25 0.77
N ALA A 74 -3.28 1.13 1.51
CA ALA A 74 -2.20 0.79 2.42
C ALA A 74 -0.86 0.65 1.67
N PHE A 75 -0.88 -0.04 0.53
CA PHE A 75 0.28 -0.24 -0.33
C PHE A 75 0.84 1.08 -0.85
N CYS A 76 -0.01 1.95 -1.41
CA CYS A 76 0.44 3.25 -1.91
C CYS A 76 1.10 4.08 -0.81
N LYS A 77 0.50 4.15 0.38
CA LYS A 77 1.07 4.86 1.53
C LYS A 77 2.38 4.24 2.02
N ALA A 78 2.48 2.90 2.02
CA ALA A 78 3.71 2.21 2.39
C ALA A 78 4.85 2.48 1.39
N CYS A 79 4.55 2.50 0.08
CA CYS A 79 5.52 2.86 -0.96
C CYS A 79 5.99 4.31 -0.86
N ALA A 80 5.07 5.24 -0.57
CA ALA A 80 5.39 6.65 -0.39
C ALA A 80 6.41 6.88 0.75
N ARG A 81 6.38 6.05 1.80
CA ARG A 81 7.34 6.11 2.92
C ARG A 81 8.77 5.72 2.55
N PHE A 82 8.98 5.06 1.41
CA PHE A 82 10.31 4.81 0.84
C PHE A 82 10.79 5.94 -0.07
N GLY A 83 10.00 7.01 -0.26
CA GLY A 83 10.30 8.07 -1.21
C GLY A 83 9.98 7.72 -2.66
N LEU A 84 9.44 6.53 -2.94
CA LEU A 84 9.11 6.03 -4.28
C LEU A 84 7.86 6.69 -4.92
N GLY A 85 7.42 7.83 -4.40
CA GLY A 85 6.20 8.50 -4.84
C GLY A 85 6.03 9.92 -4.32
N LEU A 86 7.10 10.58 -3.87
CA LEU A 86 7.03 11.99 -3.47
C LEU A 86 6.52 12.89 -4.62
N TYR A 87 6.75 12.49 -5.87
CA TYR A 87 6.26 13.20 -7.05
C TYR A 87 4.78 12.93 -7.39
N LEU A 88 4.14 11.91 -6.79
CA LEU A 88 2.75 11.52 -7.10
C LEU A 88 1.69 12.26 -6.25
N TYR A 89 2.12 13.00 -5.22
CA TYR A 89 1.25 13.82 -4.37
C TYR A 89 1.28 15.32 -4.72
N HIS A 90 2.11 15.71 -5.69
CA HIS A 90 2.06 17.05 -6.27
C HIS A 90 1.07 17.03 -7.44
N GLU A 91 -0.15 17.48 -7.18
CA GLU A 91 -0.99 18.08 -8.22
C GLU A 91 -0.54 19.54 -8.34
N ASP A 92 -0.04 19.95 -9.51
CA ASP A 92 0.09 21.37 -9.88
C ASP A 92 -1.30 21.99 -10.05
#